data_AF-A0AA38UN39-F1
#
_entry.id   AF-A0AA38UN39-F1
#
_cell.length_a   1.000
_cell.length_b   1.000
_cell.length_c   1.000
_cell.angle_alpha   90.00
_cell.angle_beta   90.00
_cell.angle_gamma   90.00
#
_symmetry.space_group_name_H-M   'P 1'
#
loop_
_entity.id
_entity.type
_entity.pdbx_description
1 polymer ?
#
loop_
_entity_poly.entity_id
_entity_poly.type
_entity_poly.pdbx_seq_one_letter_code
_entity_poly.pdbx_strand_id
1 'polypeptide(L)'
;QFCDKMSIPEHLRLPADKILITAFIGFHMGNVSGLCVKNWLLGLSWHNMSSTSWPSSSRLIHYARVGAKTAGAPNKRGCRNPITLAHMLALYITLDFSLPFH
;
A
#
# COMPACT_ATOMS: atom_id res chain seq x y z
N GLN A 1 8.10 8.51 14.39
CA GLN A 1 8.52 7.09 14.44
C GLN A 1 9.62 6.74 13.45
N PHE A 2 9.43 6.84 12.12
CA PHE A 2 10.52 6.57 11.15
C PHE A 2 11.72 7.50 11.34
N CYS A 3 11.48 8.82 11.41
CA CYS A 3 12.53 9.81 11.62
C CYS A 3 13.26 9.61 12.96
N ASP A 4 12.56 9.16 14.01
CA ASP A 4 13.18 8.88 15.30
C ASP A 4 14.05 7.62 15.24
N LYS A 5 13.60 6.57 14.54
CA LYS A 5 14.38 5.33 14.33
C LYS A 5 15.64 5.58 13.50
N MET A 6 15.56 6.49 12.54
CA MET A 6 16.67 6.85 11.66
C MET A 6 17.51 8.02 12.22
N SER A 7 17.26 8.42 13.47
CA SER A 7 17.95 9.53 14.16
C SER A 7 18.00 10.82 13.34
N ILE A 8 16.92 11.12 12.62
CA ILE A 8 16.84 12.26 11.71
C ILE A 8 16.58 13.52 12.53
N PRO A 9 17.48 14.52 12.43
CA PRO A 9 17.32 15.80 13.11
C PRO A 9 16.00 16.48 12.76
N GLU A 10 15.37 17.13 13.74
CA GLU A 10 14.04 17.73 13.57
C GLU A 10 13.98 18.77 12.44
N HIS A 11 15.05 19.55 12.27
CA HIS A 11 15.19 20.52 11.19
C HIS A 11 15.23 19.91 9.77
N LEU A 12 15.47 18.60 9.64
CA LEU A 12 15.43 17.87 8.36
C LEU A 12 14.12 17.10 8.16
N ARG A 13 13.27 17.04 9.20
CA ARG A 13 11.97 16.36 9.11
C ARG A 13 10.98 17.19 8.30
N LEU A 14 11.11 18.52 8.36
CA LEU A 14 10.28 19.47 7.64
C LEU A 14 11.13 20.63 7.10
N PRO A 15 10.97 21.01 5.81
CA PRO A 15 10.27 20.26 4.76
C PRO A 15 11.01 18.96 4.39
N ALA A 16 10.28 17.86 4.24
CA ALA A 16 10.89 16.57 3.94
C ALA A 16 11.46 16.55 2.51
N ASP A 17 12.77 16.35 2.40
CA ASP A 17 13.42 16.22 1.09
C ASP A 17 12.93 14.96 0.34
N LYS A 18 13.05 14.98 -1.00
CA LYS A 18 12.72 13.83 -1.86
C LYS A 18 13.47 12.55 -1.46
N ILE A 19 14.69 12.67 -0.94
CA ILE A 19 15.47 11.53 -0.44
C ILE A 19 14.83 10.95 0.81
N LEU A 20 14.42 11.81 1.75
CA LEU A 20 13.76 11.38 2.99
C LEU A 20 12.45 10.64 2.71
N ILE A 21 11.64 11.16 1.79
CA ILE A 21 10.39 10.51 1.37
C ILE A 21 10.67 9.17 0.69
N THR A 22 11.70 9.10 -0.16
CA THR A 22 12.09 7.86 -0.84
C THR A 22 12.59 6.81 0.15
N ALA A 23 13.40 7.21 1.13
CA ALA A 23 13.89 6.34 2.19
C ALA A 23 12.75 5.82 3.08
N PHE A 24 11.77 6.67 3.40
CA PHE A 24 10.57 6.28 4.13
C PHE A 24 9.76 5.20 3.36
N ILE A 25 9.56 5.40 2.05
CA ILE A 25 8.86 4.41 1.20
C ILE A 25 9.65 3.10 1.16
N GLY A 26 10.98 3.17 1.00
CA GLY A 26 11.86 2.00 0.99
C GLY A 26 11.82 1.22 2.31
N PHE A 27 11.83 1.91 3.45
CA PHE A 27 11.76 1.30 4.77
C PHE A 27 10.48 0.49 5.01
N HIS A 28 9.37 0.91 4.39
CA HIS A 28 8.08 0.23 4.50
C HIS A 28 7.77 -0.71 3.33
N MET A 29 8.64 -0.79 2.32
CA MET A 29 8.50 -1.67 1.17
C MET A 29 8.46 -3.13 1.63
N GLY A 30 7.54 -3.93 1.08
CA GLY A 30 7.39 -5.35 1.45
C GLY A 30 6.62 -5.59 2.76
N ASN A 31 6.52 -4.59 3.64
CA ASN A 31 5.86 -4.75 4.94
C ASN A 31 4.41 -4.25 4.94
N VAL A 32 4.11 -3.24 4.13
CA VAL A 32 2.78 -2.66 4.00
C VAL A 32 2.31 -2.65 2.55
N SER A 33 0.99 -2.58 2.35
CA SER A 33 0.43 -2.48 1.00
C SER A 33 0.82 -1.16 0.34
N GLY A 34 1.00 -1.16 -0.98
CA GLY A 34 1.25 0.09 -1.72
C GLY A 34 0.15 1.14 -1.53
N LEU A 35 -1.09 0.72 -1.24
CA LEU A 35 -2.20 1.61 -0.89
C LEU A 35 -1.97 2.30 0.45
N CYS A 36 -1.43 1.59 1.44
CA CYS A 36 -1.08 2.15 2.74
C CYS A 36 -0.03 3.27 2.60
N VAL A 37 1.05 3.01 1.86
CA VAL A 37 2.09 4.01 1.55
C VAL A 37 1.47 5.22 0.83
N LYS A 38 0.61 4.99 -0.17
CA LYS A 38 -0.09 6.08 -0.88
C LYS A 38 -0.90 6.95 0.09
N ASN A 39 -1.68 6.35 0.98
CA ASN A 39 -2.50 7.09 1.95
C ASN A 39 -1.66 7.89 2.94
N TRP A 40 -0.54 7.34 3.41
CA TRP A 40 0.40 8.08 4.26
C TRP A 40 1.01 9.28 3.54
N LEU A 41 1.42 9.13 2.28
CA LEU A 41 1.92 10.24 1.47
C LEU A 41 0.87 11.32 1.22
N LEU A 42 -0.41 10.96 1.10
CA LEU A 42 -1.51 11.92 1.03
C LEU A 42 -1.66 12.69 2.35
N GLY A 43 -1.52 12.02 3.50
CA GLY A 43 -1.48 12.70 4.81
C GLY A 43 -0.29 13.65 4.94
N LEU A 44 0.88 13.27 4.43
CA LEU A 44 2.06 14.15 4.35
C LEU A 44 1.83 15.32 3.37
N SER A 45 0.98 15.18 2.36
CA SER A 45 0.68 16.29 1.44
C SER A 45 -0.11 17.44 2.09
N TRP A 46 -0.69 17.24 3.28
CA TRP A 46 -1.25 18.34 4.07
C TRP A 46 -0.18 19.32 4.58
N HIS A 47 1.10 18.98 4.47
CA HIS A 47 2.22 19.92 4.62
C HIS A 47 2.27 20.99 3.49
N ASN A 48 1.39 20.97 2.50
CA ASN A 48 1.23 22.08 1.55
C ASN A 48 0.78 23.40 2.22
N MET A 49 0.31 23.39 3.47
CA MET A 49 0.13 24.64 4.25
C MET A 49 1.46 25.30 4.64
N SER A 50 2.55 24.54 4.76
CA SER A 50 3.89 25.07 5.02
C SER A 50 4.63 25.36 3.70
N SER A 51 4.18 26.39 2.97
CA SER A 51 4.91 27.23 1.97
C SER A 51 5.92 26.59 0.99
N THR A 52 6.01 25.27 0.88
CA THR A 52 7.00 24.53 0.10
C THR A 52 6.27 23.55 -0.81
N SER A 53 6.48 23.68 -2.12
CA SER A 53 5.84 22.83 -3.12
C SER A 53 6.23 21.36 -2.92
N TRP A 54 5.24 20.51 -2.68
CA TRP A 54 5.44 19.07 -2.54
C TRP A 54 6.14 18.48 -3.78
N PRO A 55 7.19 17.65 -3.63
CA PRO A 55 7.95 17.10 -4.76
C PRO A 55 7.20 15.96 -5.47
N SER A 56 5.91 16.12 -5.79
CA SER A 56 5.07 15.13 -6.49
C SER A 56 5.65 14.73 -7.84
N SER A 57 6.35 15.64 -8.51
CA SER A 57 7.00 15.43 -9.81
C SER A 57 8.34 14.70 -9.74
N SER A 58 8.84 14.38 -8.53
CA SER A 58 10.11 13.68 -8.38
C SER A 58 10.02 12.24 -8.90
N ARG A 59 10.83 11.94 -9.92
CA ARG A 59 10.95 10.60 -10.52
C ARG A 59 11.38 9.54 -9.51
N LEU A 60 12.15 9.93 -8.49
CA LEU A 60 12.56 9.04 -7.40
C LEU A 60 11.37 8.57 -6.56
N ILE A 61 10.49 9.49 -6.17
CA ILE A 61 9.28 9.17 -5.40
C ILE A 61 8.35 8.30 -6.25
N HIS A 62 8.26 8.57 -7.56
CA HIS A 62 7.50 7.73 -8.48
C HIS A 62 8.02 6.28 -8.48
N TYR A 63 9.32 6.08 -8.71
CA TYR A 63 9.89 4.72 -8.72
C TYR A 63 9.78 4.02 -7.38
N ALA A 64 9.99 4.74 -6.27
CA ALA A 64 9.83 4.18 -4.94
C ALA A 64 8.39 3.68 -4.69
N ARG A 65 7.38 4.46 -5.13
CA ARG A 65 5.97 4.06 -5.03
C ARG A 65 5.65 2.85 -5.89
N VAL A 66 6.19 2.77 -7.10
CA VAL A 66 6.03 1.60 -7.98
C VAL A 66 6.64 0.38 -7.32
N GLY A 67 7.88 0.49 -6.80
CA GLY A 67 8.54 -0.58 -6.06
C GLY A 67 7.74 -1.04 -4.85
N ALA A 68 7.21 -0.12 -4.04
CA ALA A 68 6.37 -0.45 -2.89
C ALA A 68 5.06 -1.14 -3.25
N LYS A 69 4.46 -0.76 -4.39
CA LYS A 69 3.27 -1.43 -4.92
C LYS A 69 3.58 -2.86 -5.39
N THR A 70 4.70 -3.05 -6.09
CA THR A 70 5.11 -4.36 -6.61
C THR A 70 5.54 -5.30 -5.49
N ALA A 71 6.31 -4.82 -4.52
CA ALA A 71 6.69 -5.62 -3.35
C ALA A 71 5.44 -6.03 -2.55
N GLY A 72 4.51 -5.10 -2.36
CA GLY A 72 3.26 -5.34 -1.63
C GLY A 72 3.50 -5.78 -0.19
N ALA A 73 2.43 -6.02 0.57
CA ALA A 73 2.56 -6.81 1.80
C ALA A 73 2.34 -8.28 1.42
N PRO A 74 3.03 -9.24 2.05
CA PRO A 74 2.67 -10.64 1.91
C PRO A 74 1.19 -10.83 2.29
N ASN A 75 0.50 -11.71 1.57
CA ASN A 75 -0.88 -12.00 1.89
C ASN A 75 -0.94 -12.61 3.30
N LYS A 76 -1.54 -11.88 4.24
CA LYS A 76 -1.68 -12.35 5.63
C LYS A 76 -2.59 -13.57 5.74
N ARG A 77 -3.44 -13.79 4.75
CA ARG A 77 -4.30 -14.97 4.66
C ARG A 77 -3.59 -16.02 3.84
N GLY A 78 -3.55 -17.24 4.36
CA GLY A 78 -3.10 -18.40 3.58
C GLY A 78 -3.87 -18.51 2.26
N CYS A 79 -3.24 -19.14 1.28
CA CYS A 79 -3.92 -19.44 0.02
C CYS A 79 -5.22 -20.19 0.33
N ARG A 80 -6.34 -19.72 -0.23
CA ARG A 80 -7.61 -20.44 -0.07
C ARG A 80 -7.51 -21.74 -0.85
N ASN A 81 -8.12 -22.81 -0.31
CA ASN A 81 -8.21 -24.07 -1.03
C ASN A 81 -8.84 -23.81 -2.41
N PRO A 82 -8.32 -24.44 -3.47
CA PRO A 82 -8.88 -24.30 -4.79
C PRO A 82 -10.34 -24.78 -4.81
N ILE A 83 -11.16 -24.11 -5.62
CA ILE A 83 -12.52 -24.59 -5.89
C ILE A 83 -12.37 -25.83 -6.79
N THR A 84 -12.70 -26.99 -6.25
CA THR A 84 -12.64 -28.26 -6.98
C THR A 84 -13.94 -28.53 -7.71
N LEU A 85 -13.90 -29.46 -8.68
CA LEU A 85 -15.10 -29.96 -9.35
C LEU A 85 -16.11 -30.54 -8.36
N ALA A 86 -15.64 -31.18 -7.28
CA ALA A 86 -16.50 -31.71 -6.23
C ALA A 86 -17.34 -30.61 -5.55
N HIS A 87 -16.75 -29.43 -5.30
CA HIS A 87 -17.51 -28.30 -4.77
C HIS A 87 -18.58 -27.82 -5.76
N MET A 88 -18.27 -27.78 -7.06
CA MET A 88 -19.24 -27.38 -8.10
C MET A 88 -20.38 -28.39 -8.25
N LEU A 89 -20.07 -29.68 -8.19
CA LEU A 89 -21.07 -30.76 -8.25
C LEU A 89 -21.96 -30.76 -7.01
N ALA A 90 -21.39 -30.55 -5.82
CA ALA A 90 -22.17 -30.43 -4.59
C ALA A 90 -23.17 -29.27 -4.68
N LEU A 91 -22.73 -28.09 -5.15
CA LEU A 91 -23.61 -26.96 -5.40
C LEU A 91 -24.71 -27.32 -6.40
N TYR A 92 -24.34 -27.88 -7.55
CA TYR A 92 -25.28 -28.26 -8.61
C TYR A 92 -26.36 -29.23 -8.13
N ILE A 93 -26.00 -30.22 -7.31
CA ILE A 93 -26.96 -31.21 -6.78
C ILE A 93 -27.92 -30.56 -5.77
N THR A 94 -27.44 -29.60 -4.97
CA THR A 94 -28.22 -28.98 -3.89
C THR A 94 -29.04 -27.76 -4.32
N LEU A 95 -28.71 -27.15 -5.46
CA LEU A 95 -29.42 -26.00 -6.00
C LEU A 95 -30.68 -26.46 -6.73
N ASP A 96 -31.84 -26.01 -6.27
CA ASP A 96 -33.08 -26.13 -7.03
C ASP A 96 -33.13 -25.03 -8.09
N PHE A 97 -32.84 -25.40 -9.34
CA PHE A 97 -32.86 -24.50 -10.49
C PHE A 97 -34.26 -24.06 -10.90
N SER A 98 -35.30 -24.59 -10.26
CA SER A 98 -36.70 -24.20 -10.48
C SER A 98 -37.08 -22.97 -9.66
N LEU A 99 -36.26 -22.57 -8.69
CA LEU A 99 -36.49 -21.37 -7.88
C LEU A 99 -35.96 -20.14 -8.63
N PRO A 100 -36.83 -19.17 -8.98
CA PRO A 100 -36.38 -17.93 -9.60
C PRO A 100 -35.53 -17.11 -8.62
N PHE A 101 -34.44 -16.52 -9.11
CA PHE A 101 -33.65 -15.56 -8.34
C PHE A 101 -34.48 -14.31 -8.06
N HIS A 102 -34.63 -13.96 -6.78
CA HIS A 102 -35.41 -12.81 -6.30
C HIS A 102 -34.56 -11.53 -6.23
#